data_AF-A0A068UIL3-F1
#
_entry.id   AF-A0A068UIL3-F1
#
_cell.length_a   1.000
_cell.length_b   1.000
_cell.length_c   1.000
_cell.angle_alpha   90.00
_cell.angle_beta   90.00
_cell.angle_gamma   90.00
#
_symmetry.space_group_name_H-M   'P 1'
#
loop_
_entity.id
_entity.type
_entity.pdbx_description
1 polymer ?
#
loop_
_entity_poly.entity_id
_entity_poly.type
_entity_poly.pdbx_seq_one_letter_code
_entity_poly.pdbx_strand_id
1 'polypeptide(L)'
;MKGGFAGEFENHGPLLPEGFLNRTASIGKVVGWVPQLAILSHPAVGGFVSHCGWNSTLESIWCGVPIATWPLLGDQQLNAFQLVKELRIAVEITGQIEKGIREVMDGENEVRKRVKELSEKSRQAMKEGGSSHVTFENLIHTICSSRPKSGV
;
A
#
# COMPACT_ATOMS: atom_id res chain seq x y z
N MET A 1 25.38 2.03 14.48
CA MET A 1 25.19 2.90 13.30
C MET A 1 23.94 3.76 13.54
N LYS A 2 24.11 5.08 13.70
CA LYS A 2 22.97 6.02 13.76
C LYS A 2 22.49 6.24 12.32
N GLY A 3 21.34 5.68 11.97
CA GLY A 3 20.71 5.86 10.66
C GLY A 3 20.07 7.25 10.57
N GLY A 4 20.80 8.21 10.00
CA GLY A 4 20.30 9.54 9.69
C GLY A 4 19.45 9.52 8.42
N PHE A 5 18.13 9.50 8.57
CA PHE A 5 17.17 9.89 7.52
C PHE A 5 15.97 10.68 8.08
N ALA A 6 15.83 10.81 9.41
CA ALA A 6 14.62 11.35 10.04
C ALA A 6 14.50 12.88 10.03
N GLY A 7 15.60 13.62 9.89
CA GLY A 7 15.64 15.07 10.20
C GLY A 7 15.10 16.01 9.11
N GLU A 8 15.05 15.60 7.84
CA GLU A 8 14.73 16.53 6.73
C GLU A 8 13.23 16.86 6.58
N PHE A 9 12.36 16.17 7.31
CA PHE A 9 10.90 16.31 7.19
C PHE A 9 10.21 16.61 8.53
N GLU A 10 10.89 17.20 9.51
CA GLU A 10 10.27 17.50 10.82
C GLU A 10 9.52 18.84 10.82
N ASN A 11 9.88 19.80 9.96
CA ASN A 11 9.28 21.14 9.97
C ASN A 11 8.29 21.37 8.81
N HIS A 12 7.04 20.95 9.01
CA HIS A 12 5.94 21.13 8.05
C HIS A 12 5.28 22.52 8.10
N GLY A 13 5.62 23.33 9.11
CA GLY A 13 4.96 24.61 9.39
C GLY A 13 4.87 25.58 8.20
N PRO A 14 5.92 25.76 7.38
CA PRO A 14 5.90 26.70 6.26
C PRO A 14 5.06 26.28 5.06
N LEU A 15 4.74 24.98 4.92
CA LEU A 15 4.03 24.43 3.76
C LEU A 15 2.53 24.27 4.00
N LEU A 16 2.08 24.38 5.24
CA LEU A 16 0.70 24.17 5.64
C LEU A 16 -0.04 25.52 5.79
N PRO A 17 -1.36 25.55 5.56
CA PRO A 17 -2.15 26.75 5.82
C PRO A 17 -2.01 27.22 7.28
N GLU A 18 -2.09 28.53 7.49
CA GLU A 18 -2.00 29.11 8.82
C GLU A 18 -2.99 28.43 9.80
N GLY A 19 -2.49 28.05 10.98
CA GLY A 19 -3.26 27.39 12.02
C GLY A 19 -3.73 25.95 11.73
N PHE A 20 -3.30 25.32 10.62
CA PHE A 20 -3.75 23.98 10.24
C PHE A 20 -3.47 22.91 11.31
N LEU A 21 -2.25 22.90 11.87
CA LEU A 21 -1.87 21.94 12.91
C LEU A 21 -2.73 22.11 14.16
N ASN A 22 -3.04 23.35 14.56
CA ASN A 22 -3.88 23.63 15.72
C ASN A 22 -5.33 23.19 15.48
N ARG A 23 -5.88 23.45 14.28
CA ARG A 23 -7.26 23.05 13.93
C ARG A 23 -7.45 21.53 13.86
N THR A 24 -6.40 20.77 13.56
CA THR A 24 -6.48 19.31 13.34
C THR A 24 -5.88 18.48 14.48
N ALA A 25 -5.30 19.09 15.50
CA ALA A 25 -4.55 18.41 16.56
C ALA A 25 -5.33 17.31 17.31
N SER A 26 -6.66 17.40 17.40
CA SER A 26 -7.49 16.40 18.06
C SER A 26 -7.84 15.19 17.20
N ILE A 27 -7.64 15.27 15.88
CA ILE A 27 -8.11 14.28 14.90
C ILE A 27 -7.04 13.86 13.89
N GLY A 28 -5.86 14.49 13.91
CA GLY A 28 -4.82 14.27 12.91
C GLY A 28 -3.42 14.54 13.45
N LYS A 29 -2.45 13.91 12.78
CA LYS A 29 -1.03 14.09 13.06
C LYS A 29 -0.28 14.20 11.74
N VAL A 30 0.58 15.21 11.61
CA VAL A 30 1.47 15.39 10.45
C VAL A 30 2.86 14.93 10.86
N VAL A 31 3.46 14.04 10.07
CA VAL A 31 4.78 13.44 10.30
C VAL A 31 5.49 13.28 8.96
N GLY A 32 6.82 13.37 8.97
CA GLY A 32 7.62 13.25 7.76
C GLY A 32 7.74 11.82 7.24
N TRP A 33 8.23 10.92 8.09
CA TRP A 33 8.38 9.50 7.76
C TRP A 33 7.71 8.62 8.82
N VAL A 34 7.15 7.50 8.37
CA VAL A 34 6.55 6.48 9.23
C VAL A 34 6.96 5.09 8.77
N PRO A 35 7.01 4.09 9.68
CA PRO A 35 7.11 2.70 9.29
C PRO A 35 5.78 2.25 8.64
N GLN A 36 5.62 2.52 7.34
CA GLN A 36 4.35 2.39 6.61
C GLN A 36 3.66 1.03 6.82
N LEU A 37 4.39 -0.08 6.67
CA LEU A 37 3.82 -1.42 6.88
C LEU A 37 3.29 -1.62 8.31
N ALA A 38 3.97 -1.06 9.33
CA ALA A 38 3.50 -1.14 10.71
C ALA A 38 2.23 -0.31 10.94
N ILE A 39 2.12 0.85 10.27
CA ILE A 39 0.88 1.64 10.26
C ILE A 39 -0.24 0.87 9.57
N LEU A 40 -0.02 0.39 8.34
CA LEU A 40 -1.04 -0.35 7.57
C LEU A 40 -1.50 -1.63 8.26
N SER A 41 -0.63 -2.29 9.02
CA SER A 41 -0.97 -3.50 9.78
C SER A 41 -1.80 -3.20 11.04
N HIS A 42 -1.94 -1.93 11.44
CA HIS A 42 -2.65 -1.57 12.66
C HIS A 42 -4.16 -1.60 12.46
N PRO A 43 -4.96 -2.24 13.34
CA PRO A 43 -6.40 -2.43 13.14
C PRO A 43 -7.21 -1.13 13.11
N ALA A 44 -6.68 -0.03 13.64
CA ALA A 44 -7.32 1.29 13.58
C ALA A 44 -7.21 1.97 12.21
N VAL A 45 -6.42 1.44 11.27
CA VAL A 45 -6.30 2.03 9.93
C VAL A 45 -7.51 1.66 9.08
N GLY A 46 -8.31 2.69 8.76
CA GLY A 46 -9.51 2.55 7.95
C GLY A 46 -9.26 2.60 6.44
N GLY A 47 -8.26 3.34 5.98
CA GLY A 47 -7.95 3.52 4.56
C GLY A 47 -6.59 4.17 4.34
N PHE A 48 -6.10 4.10 3.09
CA PHE A 48 -4.77 4.57 2.72
C PHE A 48 -4.82 5.45 1.48
N VAL A 49 -4.52 6.74 1.63
CA VAL A 49 -4.29 7.62 0.47
C VAL A 49 -2.89 7.33 -0.07
N SER A 50 -2.78 6.89 -1.32
CA SER A 50 -1.52 6.42 -1.88
C SER A 50 -1.30 6.88 -3.31
N HIS A 51 -0.04 7.12 -3.64
CA HIS A 51 0.40 7.36 -5.02
C HIS A 51 0.35 6.10 -5.90
N CYS A 52 -0.07 4.95 -5.38
CA CYS A 52 -0.27 3.72 -6.15
C CYS A 52 1.03 3.13 -6.73
N GLY A 53 2.17 3.41 -6.11
CA GLY A 53 3.40 2.67 -6.38
C GLY A 53 3.24 1.21 -5.94
N TRP A 54 3.75 0.27 -6.75
CA TRP A 54 3.40 -1.14 -6.62
C TRP A 54 3.72 -1.75 -5.24
N ASN A 55 4.84 -1.34 -4.61
CA ASN A 55 5.18 -1.80 -3.26
C ASN A 55 4.12 -1.37 -2.23
N SER A 56 3.71 -0.09 -2.25
CA SER A 56 2.69 0.43 -1.34
C SER A 56 1.33 -0.23 -1.59
N THR A 57 1.02 -0.53 -2.86
CA THR A 57 -0.17 -1.29 -3.24
C THR A 57 -0.14 -2.70 -2.65
N LEU A 58 0.97 -3.42 -2.76
CA LEU A 58 1.11 -4.77 -2.20
C LEU A 58 1.01 -4.78 -0.68
N GLU A 59 1.61 -3.82 0.03
CA GLU A 59 1.46 -3.68 1.48
C GLU A 59 0.00 -3.45 1.88
N SER A 60 -0.73 -2.60 1.16
CA SER A 60 -2.15 -2.33 1.39
C SER A 60 -3.01 -3.58 1.17
N ILE A 61 -2.75 -4.32 0.09
CA ILE A 61 -3.43 -5.60 -0.20
C ILE A 61 -3.14 -6.61 0.91
N TRP A 62 -1.87 -6.77 1.28
CA TRP A 62 -1.47 -7.70 2.35
C TRP A 62 -2.15 -7.41 3.68
N CYS A 63 -2.33 -6.12 4.01
CA CYS A 63 -2.98 -5.67 5.24
C CYS A 63 -4.52 -5.58 5.11
N GLY A 64 -5.09 -5.72 3.91
CA GLY A 64 -6.53 -5.60 3.69
C GLY A 64 -7.06 -4.17 3.86
N VAL A 65 -6.24 -3.16 3.53
CA VAL A 65 -6.57 -1.74 3.66
C VAL A 65 -6.99 -1.17 2.30
N PRO A 66 -8.16 -0.52 2.17
CA PRO A 66 -8.61 0.06 0.91
C PRO A 66 -7.80 1.31 0.55
N ILE A 67 -7.60 1.55 -0.74
CA ILE A 67 -6.77 2.66 -1.24
C ILE A 67 -7.63 3.80 -1.77
N ALA A 68 -7.27 5.03 -1.42
CA ALA A 68 -7.70 6.24 -2.11
C ALA A 68 -6.57 6.68 -3.06
N THR A 69 -6.79 6.62 -4.38
CA THR A 69 -5.71 6.72 -5.37
C THR A 69 -5.36 8.17 -5.69
N TRP A 70 -4.07 8.51 -5.53
CA TRP A 70 -3.49 9.80 -5.91
C TRP A 70 -2.18 9.61 -6.71
N PRO A 71 -2.23 9.04 -7.92
CA PRO A 71 -1.03 8.78 -8.71
C PRO A 71 -0.30 10.08 -9.09
N LEU A 72 1.03 10.06 -9.08
CA LEU A 72 1.88 11.23 -9.36
C LEU A 72 2.72 11.06 -10.63
N LEU A 73 3.33 9.89 -10.83
CA LEU A 73 4.33 9.68 -11.89
C LEU A 73 4.52 8.21 -12.28
N GLY A 74 5.10 7.97 -13.46
CA GLY A 74 5.49 6.63 -13.90
C GLY A 74 4.31 5.72 -14.23
N ASP A 75 4.36 4.48 -13.73
CA ASP A 75 3.33 3.45 -13.90
C ASP A 75 2.14 3.62 -12.92
N GLN A 76 2.20 4.59 -12.01
CA GLN A 76 1.22 4.80 -10.95
C GLN A 76 -0.20 5.05 -11.48
N GLN A 77 -0.34 5.73 -12.62
CA GLN A 77 -1.63 5.95 -13.26
C GLN A 77 -2.26 4.63 -13.73
N LEU A 78 -1.45 3.72 -14.29
CA LEU A 78 -1.90 2.40 -14.70
C LEU A 78 -2.29 1.56 -13.48
N ASN A 79 -1.45 1.57 -12.44
CA ASN A 79 -1.74 0.88 -11.19
C ASN A 79 -3.06 1.40 -10.57
N ALA A 80 -3.26 2.71 -10.50
CA ALA A 80 -4.49 3.32 -10.01
C ALA A 80 -5.71 2.88 -10.84
N PHE A 81 -5.60 2.87 -12.18
CA PHE A 81 -6.65 2.37 -13.06
C PHE A 81 -7.02 0.92 -12.75
N GLN A 82 -6.03 0.02 -12.62
CA GLN A 82 -6.27 -1.38 -12.31
C GLN A 82 -6.93 -1.56 -10.93
N LEU A 83 -6.46 -0.83 -9.92
CA LEU A 83 -7.00 -0.88 -8.57
C LEU A 83 -8.46 -0.44 -8.50
N VAL A 84 -8.84 0.60 -9.25
CA VAL A 84 -10.20 1.16 -9.25
C VAL A 84 -11.14 0.40 -10.18
N LYS A 85 -10.72 0.12 -11.43
CA LYS A 85 -11.62 -0.41 -12.47
C LYS A 85 -11.66 -1.93 -12.53
N GLU A 86 -10.51 -2.59 -12.38
CA GLU A 86 -10.41 -4.04 -12.53
C GLU A 86 -10.63 -4.75 -11.20
N LEU A 87 -9.78 -4.44 -10.21
CA LEU A 87 -9.82 -5.08 -8.89
C LEU A 87 -10.96 -4.53 -8.02
N ARG A 88 -11.30 -3.25 -8.20
CA ARG A 88 -12.29 -2.49 -7.41
C ARG A 88 -11.99 -2.54 -5.90
N ILE A 89 -10.71 -2.38 -5.56
CA ILE A 89 -10.21 -2.31 -4.17
C ILE A 89 -9.76 -0.90 -3.79
N ALA A 90 -10.03 0.09 -4.66
CA ALA A 90 -9.64 1.47 -4.47
C ALA A 90 -10.68 2.45 -5.01
N VAL A 91 -10.60 3.69 -4.54
CA VAL A 91 -11.44 4.82 -4.91
C VAL A 91 -10.57 5.94 -5.49
N GLU A 92 -10.96 6.48 -6.64
CA GLU A 92 -10.31 7.66 -7.22
C GLU A 92 -10.74 8.94 -6.49
N ILE A 93 -9.77 9.76 -6.09
CA ILE A 93 -10.07 10.96 -5.28
C ILE A 93 -9.75 12.28 -5.98
N THR A 94 -9.22 12.24 -7.20
CA THR A 94 -8.91 13.43 -8.01
C THR A 94 -10.17 14.27 -8.20
N GLY A 95 -10.15 15.50 -7.68
CA GLY A 95 -11.27 16.44 -7.74
C GLY A 95 -12.38 16.25 -6.68
N GLN A 96 -12.33 15.19 -5.86
CA GLN A 96 -13.32 14.91 -4.81
C GLN A 96 -12.68 14.28 -3.54
N ILE A 97 -11.67 14.94 -2.98
CA ILE A 97 -10.84 14.43 -1.87
C ILE A 97 -11.70 13.97 -0.68
N GLU A 98 -12.60 14.83 -0.18
CA GLU A 98 -13.40 14.53 1.01
C GLU A 98 -14.28 13.29 0.78
N LYS A 99 -14.98 13.23 -0.36
CA LYS A 99 -15.87 12.12 -0.69
C LYS A 99 -15.10 10.80 -0.77
N GLY A 100 -13.96 10.80 -1.45
CA GLY A 100 -13.12 9.61 -1.56
C GLY A 100 -12.59 9.12 -0.22
N ILE A 101 -12.16 10.03 0.65
CA ILE A 101 -11.73 9.69 2.02
C ILE A 101 -12.90 9.08 2.81
N ARG A 102 -14.09 9.69 2.77
CA ARG A 102 -15.28 9.16 3.46
C ARG A 102 -15.63 7.76 2.97
N GLU A 103 -15.55 7.53 1.66
CA GLU A 103 -15.86 6.25 1.03
C GLU A 103 -14.90 5.14 1.45
N VAL A 104 -13.58 5.40 1.53
CA VAL A 104 -12.62 4.39 2.02
C VAL A 104 -12.65 4.21 3.53
N MET A 105 -13.14 5.18 4.29
CA MET A 105 -13.30 5.09 5.76
C MET A 105 -14.59 4.38 6.17
N ASP A 106 -15.55 4.24 5.26
CA ASP A 106 -16.76 3.46 5.50
C ASP A 106 -16.41 1.98 5.79
N GLY A 107 -16.93 1.47 6.89
CA GLY A 107 -16.72 0.10 7.36
C GLY A 107 -17.44 -0.94 6.51
N GLU A 108 -18.52 -0.55 5.82
CA GLU A 108 -19.43 -1.45 5.12
C GLU A 108 -19.29 -1.37 3.59
N ASN A 109 -18.40 -0.51 3.08
CA ASN A 109 -18.16 -0.37 1.65
C ASN A 109 -17.64 -1.67 1.01
N GLU A 110 -18.21 -2.04 -0.14
CA GLU A 110 -17.77 -3.15 -1.00
C GLU A 110 -16.27 -3.11 -1.33
N VAL A 111 -15.66 -1.92 -1.45
CA VAL A 111 -14.21 -1.76 -1.64
C VAL A 111 -13.44 -2.43 -0.50
N ARG A 112 -13.89 -2.26 0.75
CA ARG A 112 -13.26 -2.88 1.93
C ARG A 112 -13.43 -4.39 1.93
N LYS A 113 -14.61 -4.89 1.54
CA LYS A 113 -14.86 -6.33 1.43
C LYS A 113 -13.92 -6.96 0.39
N ARG A 114 -13.81 -6.35 -0.79
CA ARG A 114 -12.96 -6.84 -1.88
C ARG A 114 -11.48 -6.84 -1.51
N VAL A 115 -10.98 -5.79 -0.85
CA VAL A 115 -9.56 -5.76 -0.44
C VAL A 115 -9.26 -6.80 0.64
N LYS A 116 -10.19 -7.10 1.55
CA LYS A 116 -10.05 -8.19 2.52
C LYS A 116 -10.03 -9.57 1.84
N GLU A 117 -10.90 -9.79 0.86
CA GLU A 117 -10.89 -11.03 0.06
C GLU A 117 -9.56 -11.18 -0.72
N LEU A 118 -9.06 -10.10 -1.29
CA LEU A 118 -7.79 -10.11 -2.02
C LEU A 118 -6.59 -10.28 -1.08
N SER A 119 -6.64 -9.70 0.12
CA SER A 119 -5.67 -9.91 1.20
C SER A 119 -5.55 -11.39 1.54
N GLU A 120 -6.68 -12.07 1.75
CA GLU A 120 -6.67 -13.50 2.04
C GLU A 120 -6.08 -14.31 0.87
N LYS A 121 -6.51 -14.03 -0.38
CA LYS A 121 -5.92 -14.67 -1.56
C LYS A 121 -4.41 -14.46 -1.67
N SER A 122 -3.92 -13.26 -1.35
CA SER A 122 -2.47 -12.96 -1.36
C SER A 122 -1.70 -13.81 -0.35
N ARG A 123 -2.26 -14.03 0.85
CA ARG A 123 -1.66 -14.90 1.88
C ARG A 123 -1.67 -16.35 1.44
N GLN A 124 -2.76 -16.81 0.84
CA GLN A 124 -2.90 -18.16 0.30
C GLN A 124 -1.96 -18.44 -0.89
N ALA A 125 -1.60 -17.42 -1.68
CA ALA A 125 -0.63 -17.56 -2.76
C ALA A 125 0.81 -17.72 -2.22
N MET A 126 1.13 -17.07 -1.09
CA MET A 126 2.48 -17.02 -0.52
C MET A 126 2.81 -18.13 0.48
N LYS A 127 1.80 -18.74 1.12
CA LYS A 127 2.02 -19.87 2.04
C LYS A 127 2.65 -21.07 1.33
N GLU A 128 3.21 -21.99 2.12
CA GLU A 128 3.73 -23.27 1.60
C GLU A 128 2.65 -24.01 0.77
N GLY A 129 3.04 -24.49 -0.40
CA GLY A 129 2.14 -25.08 -1.40
C GLY A 129 1.23 -24.08 -2.14
N GLY A 130 1.31 -22.77 -1.84
CA GLY A 130 0.60 -21.71 -2.56
C GLY A 130 1.18 -21.46 -3.96
N SER A 131 0.41 -20.78 -4.83
CA SER A 131 0.81 -20.60 -6.23
C SER A 131 2.14 -19.84 -6.39
N SER A 132 2.31 -18.70 -5.71
CA SER A 132 3.55 -17.92 -5.75
C SER A 132 4.72 -18.67 -5.11
N HIS A 133 4.46 -19.41 -4.03
CA HIS A 133 5.45 -20.26 -3.39
C HIS A 133 5.97 -21.35 -4.35
N VAL A 134 5.07 -22.12 -4.97
CA VAL A 134 5.40 -23.17 -5.93
C VAL A 134 6.12 -22.61 -7.16
N THR A 135 5.67 -21.46 -7.69
CA THR A 135 6.37 -20.80 -8.80
C THR A 135 7.81 -20.43 -8.41
N PHE A 136 8.01 -19.95 -7.19
CA PHE A 136 9.35 -19.61 -6.70
C PHE A 136 10.24 -20.84 -6.50
N GLU A 137 9.70 -21.95 -5.97
CA GLU A 137 10.43 -23.22 -5.87
C GLU A 137 10.84 -23.74 -7.25
N ASN A 138 9.93 -23.70 -8.23
CA ASN A 138 10.22 -24.10 -9.60
C ASN A 138 11.31 -23.24 -10.24
N LEU A 139 11.33 -21.94 -9.95
CA LEU A 139 12.41 -21.03 -10.37
C LEU A 139 13.75 -21.45 -9.75
N ILE A 140 13.78 -21.70 -8.44
CA ILE A 140 15.00 -22.17 -7.75
C ILE A 140 15.50 -23.48 -8.36
N HIS A 141 14.60 -24.44 -8.56
CA HIS A 141 14.92 -25.73 -9.17
C HIS A 141 15.53 -25.53 -10.56
N THR A 142 14.90 -24.72 -11.40
CA THR A 142 15.39 -24.42 -12.76
C THR A 142 16.80 -23.83 -12.75
N ILE A 143 17.06 -22.85 -11.87
CA ILE A 143 18.38 -22.22 -11.75
C ILE A 143 19.43 -23.24 -11.26
N CYS A 144 19.08 -24.07 -10.28
CA CYS A 144 19.97 -25.09 -9.72
C CYS A 144 20.29 -26.22 -10.72
N SER A 145 19.30 -26.68 -11.50
CA SER A 145 19.48 -27.70 -12.53
C SER A 145 20.25 -27.20 -13.76
N SER A 146 20.32 -25.88 -13.96
CA SER A 146 21.03 -25.26 -15.09
C SER A 146 22.54 -25.10 -14.86
N ARG A 147 23.07 -25.51 -13.70
CA ARG A 147 24.52 -25.47 -13.45
C ARG A 147 25.21 -26.52 -14.33
N PRO A 148 26.25 -26.14 -15.12
CA PRO A 148 27.03 -27.12 -15.86
C PRO A 148 27.61 -28.13 -14.87
N LYS A 149 27.44 -29.43 -15.15
CA LYS A 149 28.23 -30.45 -14.46
C LYS A 149 29.69 -30.12 -14.73
N SER A 150 30.48 -29.87 -13.69
CA SER A 150 31.93 -29.77 -13.81
C SER A 150 32.41 -31.06 -14.46
N GLY A 151 32.78 -30.99 -15.73
CA GLY A 151 33.40 -32.09 -16.44
C GLY A 151 34.69 -32.44 -15.74
N VAL A 152 34.73 -33.64 -15.16
CA VAL A 152 35.96 -34.39 -14.93
C VAL A 152 36.21 -35.20 -16.18
#